data_AF-A0A2K6REV6-F1
#
_entry.id   AF-A0A2K6REV6-F1
#
_cell.length_a   1.000
_cell.length_b   1.000
_cell.length_c   1.000
_cell.angle_alpha   90.00
_cell.angle_beta   90.00
_cell.angle_gamma   90.00
#
_symmetry.space_group_name_H-M   'P 1'
#
loop_
_entity.id
_entity.type
_entity.pdbx_description
1 polymer ?
#
loop_
_entity_poly.entity_id
_entity_poly.type
_entity_poly.pdbx_seq_one_letter_code
_entity_poly.pdbx_strand_id
1 'polypeptide(L)'
;MEEEASPPGLGCSKPHLEKLTLGITRILESSPGVTEVTIIEKPPAERHMISSWEQKNNCVMPEDVKNFYLMTNGFHMTWSVKLDEHIIPLGSMAINSISKLTQLTQSSMYSLPNAPTLADLEDDTHEDNLQYQNE
;
A
#
# COMPACT_ATOMS: atom_id res chain seq x y z
N MET A 1 36.57 6.72 -8.33
CA MET A 1 35.88 6.26 -7.12
C MET A 1 34.71 5.46 -7.63
N GLU A 2 34.88 4.15 -7.66
CA GLU A 2 33.90 3.19 -8.17
C GLU A 2 32.75 3.11 -7.16
N GLU A 3 31.53 3.32 -7.66
CA GLU A 3 30.28 3.14 -6.92
C GLU A 3 30.03 1.64 -6.81
N GLU A 4 30.52 1.05 -5.72
CA GLU A 4 30.28 -0.35 -5.34
C GLU A 4 28.77 -0.54 -5.11
N ALA A 5 28.11 -1.13 -6.10
CA ALA A 5 26.76 -1.64 -5.99
C ALA A 5 26.73 -2.70 -4.90
N SER A 6 26.12 -2.35 -3.76
CA SER A 6 25.92 -3.29 -2.66
C SER A 6 25.13 -4.52 -3.13
N PRO A 7 25.53 -5.73 -2.74
CA PRO A 7 24.82 -6.95 -3.11
C PRO A 7 23.39 -6.94 -2.53
N PRO A 8 22.41 -7.63 -3.17
CA PRO A 8 21.06 -7.80 -2.62
C PRO A 8 21.15 -8.75 -1.41
N GLY A 9 21.53 -8.18 -0.27
CA GLY A 9 21.60 -8.87 1.00
C GLY A 9 20.21 -9.18 1.52
N LEU A 10 19.93 -10.47 1.58
CA LEU A 10 19.02 -11.20 2.46
C LEU A 10 18.00 -10.37 3.26
N GLY A 11 16.73 -10.78 3.11
CA GLY A 11 15.56 -10.37 3.86
C GLY A 11 15.84 -10.06 5.33
N CYS A 12 16.00 -8.78 5.61
CA CYS A 12 15.71 -8.20 6.90
C CYS A 12 14.87 -6.96 6.59
N SER A 13 13.59 -7.19 6.29
CA SER A 13 12.62 -6.11 6.20
C SER A 13 12.74 -5.31 7.48
N LYS A 14 13.13 -4.04 7.35
CA LYS A 14 13.23 -3.12 8.50
C LYS A 14 11.93 -3.23 9.31
N PRO A 15 11.97 -3.25 10.65
CA PRO A 15 10.81 -3.57 11.48
C PRO A 15 9.61 -2.64 11.24
N HIS A 16 9.82 -1.43 10.70
CA HIS A 16 8.74 -0.54 10.29
C HIS A 16 8.06 -0.96 8.98
N LEU A 17 8.77 -1.60 8.05
CA LEU A 17 8.21 -2.11 6.81
C LEU A 17 7.32 -3.32 7.06
N GLU A 18 7.65 -4.17 8.03
CA GLU A 18 6.74 -5.26 8.45
C GLU A 18 5.43 -4.72 9.01
N LYS A 19 5.49 -3.65 9.82
CA LYS A 19 4.27 -2.98 10.32
C LYS A 19 3.49 -2.31 9.19
N LEU A 20 4.18 -1.63 8.28
CA LEU A 20 3.57 -0.96 7.15
C LEU A 20 2.86 -1.92 6.20
N THR A 21 3.50 -3.06 5.91
CA THR A 21 2.97 -4.10 5.03
C THR A 21 2.13 -5.13 5.79
N LEU A 22 1.85 -4.91 7.08
CA LEU A 22 1.07 -5.83 7.92
C LEU A 22 1.56 -7.30 7.86
N GLY A 23 2.87 -7.49 7.68
CA GLY A 23 3.48 -8.82 7.59
C GLY A 23 3.33 -9.53 6.24
N ILE A 24 2.92 -8.85 5.16
CA ILE A 24 2.82 -9.45 3.81
C ILE A 24 4.11 -10.17 3.40
N THR A 25 5.28 -9.60 3.68
CA THR A 25 6.57 -10.23 3.38
C THR A 25 6.67 -11.64 3.97
N ARG A 26 6.25 -11.82 5.22
CA ARG A 26 6.28 -13.11 5.91
C ARG A 26 5.32 -14.12 5.29
N ILE A 27 4.14 -13.66 4.87
CA ILE A 27 3.15 -14.51 4.21
C ILE A 27 3.69 -15.01 2.86
N LEU A 28 4.31 -14.12 2.09
CA LEU A 28 4.95 -14.47 0.81
C LEU A 28 6.10 -15.45 1.01
N GLU A 29 6.99 -15.21 1.95
CA GLU A 29 8.12 -16.10 2.26
C GLU A 29 7.67 -17.48 2.78
N SER A 30 6.51 -17.56 3.43
CA SER A 30 5.93 -18.82 3.91
C SER A 30 5.23 -19.61 2.81
N SER A 31 4.99 -19.01 1.65
CA SER A 31 4.21 -19.63 0.57
C SER A 31 5.09 -20.59 -0.24
N PRO A 32 4.70 -21.87 -0.40
CA PRO A 32 5.46 -22.84 -1.18
C PRO A 32 5.65 -22.36 -2.64
N GLY A 33 6.90 -22.34 -3.10
CA GLY A 33 7.23 -21.92 -4.46
C GLY A 33 7.40 -20.42 -4.65
N VAL A 34 7.11 -19.57 -3.67
CA VAL A 34 7.47 -18.14 -3.73
C VAL A 34 8.95 -17.96 -3.42
N THR A 35 9.64 -17.17 -4.25
CA THR A 35 11.07 -16.87 -4.14
C THR A 35 11.33 -15.40 -4.44
N GLU A 36 12.53 -14.91 -4.13
CA GLU A 36 12.97 -13.55 -4.48
C GLU A 36 12.03 -12.43 -3.99
N VAL A 37 11.49 -12.58 -2.77
CA VAL A 37 10.70 -11.52 -2.15
C VAL A 37 11.63 -10.35 -1.85
N THR A 38 11.33 -9.20 -2.46
CA THR A 38 12.17 -8.00 -2.39
C THR A 38 11.29 -6.79 -2.11
N ILE A 39 11.73 -5.93 -1.18
CA ILE A 39 11.08 -4.67 -0.88
C ILE A 39 12.08 -3.52 -1.02
N ILE A 40 11.74 -2.58 -1.89
CA ILE A 40 12.50 -1.38 -2.18
C ILE A 40 11.73 -0.21 -1.57
N GLU A 41 12.20 0.23 -0.40
CA GLU A 41 11.72 1.44 0.26
C GLU A 41 12.29 2.67 -0.44
N LYS A 42 11.44 3.68 -0.68
CA LYS A 42 11.89 4.96 -1.22
C LYS A 42 12.22 5.92 -0.07
N PRO A 43 13.19 6.84 -0.26
CA PRO A 43 13.55 7.81 0.77
C PRO A 43 12.34 8.67 1.17
N PRO A 44 12.29 9.18 2.41
CA PRO A 44 11.26 10.11 2.85
C PRO A 44 11.02 11.27 1.87
N ALA A 45 9.76 11.70 1.72
CA ALA A 45 9.43 12.89 0.95
C ALA A 45 9.73 14.15 1.77
N GLU A 46 10.25 15.18 1.11
CA GLU A 46 10.43 16.49 1.74
C GLU A 46 9.09 17.20 1.93
N ARG A 47 8.96 17.99 3.00
CA ARG A 47 7.71 18.72 3.30
C ARG A 47 7.23 19.58 2.14
N HIS A 48 8.16 20.21 1.42
CA HIS A 48 7.81 21.06 0.28
C HIS A 48 7.25 20.26 -0.90
N MET A 49 7.62 18.99 -1.08
CA MET A 49 7.07 18.12 -2.12
C MET A 49 5.59 17.82 -1.84
N ILE A 50 5.24 17.62 -0.58
CA ILE A 50 3.85 17.46 -0.13
C ILE A 50 3.06 18.74 -0.37
N SER A 51 3.56 19.89 0.09
CA SER A 51 2.88 21.17 -0.11
C SER A 51 2.73 21.53 -1.58
N SER A 52 3.73 21.20 -2.41
CA SER A 52 3.66 21.43 -3.87
C SER A 52 2.60 20.55 -4.52
N TRP A 53 2.48 19.29 -4.09
CA TRP A 53 1.43 18.39 -4.57
C TRP A 53 0.04 18.87 -4.16
N GLU A 54 -0.14 19.30 -2.91
CA GLU A 54 -1.41 19.85 -2.41
C GLU A 54 -1.83 21.11 -3.18
N GLN A 55 -0.89 22.04 -3.40
CA GLN A 55 -1.14 23.24 -4.20
C GLN A 55 -1.51 22.89 -5.66
N LYS A 56 -0.80 21.92 -6.26
CA LYS A 56 -1.07 21.48 -7.64
C LYS A 56 -2.45 20.84 -7.80
N ASN A 57 -2.91 20.08 -6.82
CA ASN A 57 -4.20 19.37 -6.86
C ASN A 57 -5.33 20.15 -6.16
N ASN A 58 -5.03 21.36 -5.67
CA ASN A 58 -5.97 22.22 -4.94
C ASN A 58 -6.73 21.48 -3.84
N CYS A 59 -6.03 20.61 -3.09
CA CYS A 59 -6.61 19.79 -2.03
C CYS A 59 -5.64 19.66 -0.84
N VAL A 60 -6.18 19.27 0.31
CA VAL A 60 -5.40 19.00 1.52
C VAL A 60 -5.32 17.49 1.70
N MET A 61 -4.11 16.96 1.75
CA MET A 61 -3.87 15.55 2.01
C MET A 61 -4.18 15.24 3.49
N PRO A 62 -4.84 14.12 3.79
CA PRO A 62 -5.04 13.65 5.16
C PRO A 62 -3.73 13.51 5.95
N GLU A 63 -3.78 13.74 7.25
CA GLU A 63 -2.58 13.83 8.10
C GLU A 63 -1.81 12.51 8.20
N ASP A 64 -2.52 11.39 8.23
CA ASP A 64 -1.97 10.04 8.18
C ASP A 64 -1.22 9.79 6.85
N VAL A 65 -1.77 10.21 5.72
CA VAL A 65 -1.12 10.09 4.41
C VAL A 65 0.11 10.99 4.31
N LYS A 66 0.06 12.21 4.87
CA LYS A 66 1.25 13.08 4.97
C LYS A 66 2.35 12.43 5.79
N ASN A 67 2.00 11.91 6.97
CA ASN A 67 2.95 11.25 7.86
C ASN A 67 3.56 10.00 7.20
N PHE A 68 2.76 9.25 6.43
CA PHE A 68 3.28 8.17 5.59
C PHE A 68 4.35 8.68 4.62
N TYR A 69 4.08 9.71 3.82
CA TYR A 69 5.05 10.24 2.86
C TYR A 69 6.29 10.88 3.51
N LEU A 70 6.14 11.47 4.69
CA LEU A 70 7.26 11.97 5.51
C LEU A 70 8.10 10.85 6.12
N MET A 71 7.55 9.64 6.26
CA MET A 71 8.27 8.46 6.73
C MET A 71 8.92 7.69 5.58
N THR A 72 8.20 7.52 4.46
CA THR A 72 8.68 6.85 3.24
C THR A 72 7.92 7.35 2.02
N ASN A 73 8.61 7.70 0.93
CA ASN A 73 7.96 8.21 -0.29
C ASN A 73 7.41 7.10 -1.19
N GLY A 74 6.67 6.18 -0.59
CA GLY A 74 6.19 4.94 -1.21
C GLY A 74 7.21 3.81 -1.17
N PHE A 75 6.81 2.64 -1.64
CA PHE A 75 7.65 1.45 -1.72
C PHE A 75 7.29 0.62 -2.94
N HIS A 76 8.17 -0.29 -3.33
CA HIS A 76 7.92 -1.28 -4.35
C HIS A 76 8.33 -2.65 -3.83
N MET A 77 7.37 -3.57 -3.79
CA MET A 77 7.57 -4.96 -3.43
C MET A 77 7.37 -5.82 -4.67
N THR A 78 8.25 -6.79 -4.86
CA THR A 78 8.18 -7.78 -5.93
C THR A 78 8.48 -9.16 -5.40
N TRP A 79 7.88 -10.17 -6.01
CA TRP A 79 8.18 -11.56 -5.72
C TRP A 79 8.11 -12.40 -7.00
N SER A 80 8.96 -13.41 -7.03
CA SER A 80 9.00 -14.41 -8.08
C SER A 80 8.38 -15.72 -7.56
N VAL A 81 8.06 -16.61 -8.48
CA VAL A 81 7.73 -18.00 -8.15
C VAL A 81 8.68 -18.93 -8.87
N LYS A 82 9.09 -19.99 -8.18
CA LYS A 82 9.85 -21.08 -8.77
C LYS A 82 8.88 -22.15 -9.28
N LEU A 83 8.82 -22.30 -10.59
CA LEU A 83 8.11 -23.37 -11.27
C LEU A 83 9.14 -24.28 -11.94
N ASP A 84 9.26 -25.51 -11.44
CA ASP A 84 10.30 -26.47 -11.82
C ASP A 84 11.73 -25.88 -11.66
N GLU A 85 12.46 -25.74 -12.76
CA GLU A 85 13.80 -25.16 -12.85
C GLU A 85 13.79 -23.65 -13.17
N HIS A 86 12.61 -23.05 -13.38
CA HIS A 86 12.49 -21.65 -13.79
C HIS A 86 11.99 -20.74 -12.66
N ILE A 87 12.62 -19.57 -12.53
CA ILE A 87 12.15 -18.49 -11.66
C ILE A 87 11.40 -17.49 -12.54
N ILE A 88 10.12 -17.26 -12.21
CA ILE A 88 9.22 -16.40 -12.98
C ILE A 88 8.79 -15.23 -12.08
N PRO A 89 9.03 -13.97 -12.47
CA PRO A 89 8.51 -12.82 -11.73
C PRO A 89 6.99 -12.82 -11.83
N LEU A 90 6.30 -13.04 -10.70
CA LEU A 90 4.85 -13.27 -10.69
C LEU A 90 4.08 -12.03 -10.24
N GLY A 91 4.54 -11.37 -9.18
CA GLY A 91 3.74 -10.39 -8.50
C GLY A 91 4.50 -9.16 -8.06
N SER A 92 3.76 -8.06 -7.98
CA SER A 92 4.26 -6.77 -7.55
C SER A 92 3.19 -6.00 -6.79
N MET A 93 3.60 -5.35 -5.70
CA MET A 93 2.81 -4.41 -4.93
C MET A 93 3.60 -3.11 -4.84
N ALA A 94 2.97 -1.97 -5.12
CA ALA A 94 3.66 -0.69 -5.04
C ALA A 94 2.77 0.40 -4.44
N ILE A 95 3.36 1.22 -3.58
CA ILE A 95 2.82 2.54 -3.25
C ILE A 95 3.62 3.59 -4.03
N ASN A 96 2.89 4.39 -4.80
CA ASN A 96 3.49 5.43 -5.61
C ASN A 96 4.08 6.54 -4.74
N SER A 97 5.14 7.15 -5.26
CA SER A 97 5.68 8.38 -4.70
C SER A 97 4.71 9.53 -4.88
N ILE A 98 4.80 10.54 -4.03
CA ILE A 98 3.88 11.68 -4.05
C ILE A 98 3.82 12.37 -5.41
N SER A 99 4.94 12.47 -6.13
CA SER A 99 4.99 13.07 -7.47
C SER A 99 4.16 12.33 -8.53
N LYS A 100 3.88 11.04 -8.30
CA LYS A 100 3.07 10.17 -9.18
C LYS A 100 1.63 10.01 -8.68
N LEU A 101 1.26 10.62 -7.55
CA LEU A 101 -0.12 10.61 -7.10
C LEU A 101 -0.98 11.49 -8.01
N THR A 102 -2.12 10.96 -8.37
CA THR A 102 -3.13 11.67 -9.16
C THR A 102 -4.40 11.75 -8.33
N GLN A 103 -5.00 12.93 -8.26
CA GLN A 103 -6.29 13.10 -7.62
C GLN A 103 -7.35 12.27 -8.36
N LEU A 104 -8.03 11.39 -7.64
CA LEU A 104 -9.21 10.70 -8.15
C LEU A 104 -10.38 11.69 -8.05
N THR A 105 -10.72 12.35 -9.15
CA THR A 105 -11.99 13.06 -9.25
C THR A 105 -13.10 12.04 -9.36
N GLN A 106 -14.28 12.33 -8.79
CA GLN A 106 -15.47 11.51 -9.02
C GLN A 106 -15.68 11.41 -10.53
N SER A 107 -15.40 10.24 -11.08
CA SER A 107 -15.66 10.01 -12.49
C SER A 107 -17.17 10.14 -12.66
N SER A 108 -17.63 10.91 -13.64
CA SER A 108 -19.06 11.06 -13.94
C SER A 108 -19.76 9.72 -14.25
N MET A 109 -18.97 8.67 -14.46
CA MET A 109 -19.41 7.27 -14.52
C MET A 109 -20.11 6.80 -13.23
N TYR A 110 -19.69 7.29 -12.05
CA TYR A 110 -20.28 6.94 -10.75
C TYR A 110 -21.31 7.96 -10.24
N SER A 111 -21.53 9.05 -10.98
CA SER A 111 -22.59 10.03 -10.69
C SER A 111 -23.90 9.71 -11.43
N LEU A 112 -24.00 8.53 -12.06
CA LEU A 112 -25.25 8.09 -12.66
C LEU A 112 -26.26 7.77 -11.53
N PRO A 113 -27.56 8.09 -11.71
CA PRO A 113 -28.58 7.88 -10.66
C PRO A 113 -28.70 6.45 -10.14
N ASN A 114 -28.18 5.47 -10.88
CA ASN A 114 -28.24 4.04 -10.59
C ASN A 114 -26.85 3.39 -10.59
N ALA A 115 -25.76 4.15 -10.53
CA ALA A 115 -24.43 3.55 -10.41
C ALA A 115 -24.28 2.94 -9.01
N PRO A 116 -23.67 1.74 -8.88
CA PRO A 116 -23.32 1.20 -7.58
C PRO A 116 -22.39 2.18 -6.88
N THR A 117 -22.77 2.57 -5.68
CA THR A 117 -22.07 3.52 -4.82
C THR A 117 -21.45 2.79 -3.62
N LEU A 118 -20.60 3.48 -2.87
CA LEU A 118 -20.06 2.95 -1.61
C LEU A 118 -21.17 2.65 -0.57
N ALA A 119 -22.36 3.26 -0.72
CA ALA A 119 -23.52 3.01 0.13
C ALA A 119 -24.23 1.68 -0.15
N ASP A 120 -23.92 0.99 -1.25
CA ASP A 120 -24.48 -0.35 -1.53
C ASP A 120 -23.71 -1.47 -0.81
N LEU A 121 -22.60 -1.14 -0.14
CA LEU A 121 -21.71 -2.09 0.55
C LEU A 121 -21.82 -2.03 2.08
N GLU A 122 -22.66 -1.16 2.64
CA GLU A 122 -22.98 -1.15 4.06
C GLU A 122 -23.87 -2.37 4.38
N ASP A 123 -23.22 -3.49 4.72
CA ASP A 123 -23.85 -4.70 5.23
C ASP A 123 -24.44 -4.36 6.62
N ASP A 124 -25.78 -4.39 6.74
CA ASP A 124 -26.51 -4.17 7.97
C ASP A 124 -26.03 -5.18 9.03
N THR A 125 -25.04 -4.79 9.84
CA THR A 125 -24.74 -5.47 11.09
C THR A 125 -25.91 -5.21 12.03
N HIS A 126 -26.96 -6.02 11.91
CA HIS A 126 -28.06 -6.08 12.86
C HIS A 126 -27.49 -6.45 14.23
N GLU A 127 -27.29 -5.45 15.08
CA GLU A 127 -27.13 -5.64 16.52
C GLU A 127 -28.45 -6.19 17.07
N ASP A 128 -28.53 -7.52 17.21
CA ASP A 128 -29.64 -8.19 17.89
C ASP A 128 -29.62 -7.81 19.38
N ASN A 129 -30.53 -6.91 19.71
CA ASN A 129 -30.77 -6.37 21.04
C ASN A 129 -31.48 -7.43 21.91
N LEU A 130 -30.70 -8.31 22.57
CA LEU A 130 -31.25 -9.25 23.55
C LEU A 130 -31.57 -8.53 24.87
N GLN A 131 -32.81 -8.08 24.93
CA GLN A 131 -33.53 -7.67 26.14
C GLN A 131 -33.60 -8.87 27.12
N TYR A 132 -32.79 -8.86 28.18
CA TYR A 132 -33.06 -9.68 29.36
C TYR A 132 -33.94 -8.86 30.31
N GLN A 133 -35.26 -8.96 30.13
CA GLN A 133 -36.19 -8.86 31.24
C GLN A 133 -35.94 -10.09 32.13
N ASN A 134 -35.59 -9.90 33.39
CA ASN A 134 -35.87 -10.86 34.45
C ASN A 134 -36.10 -10.10 35.75
N GLU A 135 -37.22 -10.48 36.37
CA GLU A 135 -37.85 -10.09 37.66
C GLU A 135 -36.99 -9.38 38.72
#